data_AF-A0A956EEC0-F1
#
_entry.id   AF-A0A956EEC0-F1
#
_cell.length_a   1.000
_cell.length_b   1.000
_cell.length_c   1.000
_cell.angle_alpha   90.00
_cell.angle_beta   90.00
_cell.angle_gamma   90.00
#
_symmetry.space_group_name_H-M   'P 1'
#
loop_
_entity.id
_entity.type
_entity.pdbx_description
1 polymer ?
#
loop_
_entity_poly.entity_id
_entity_poly.type
_entity_poly.pdbx_seq_one_letter_code
_entity_poly.pdbx_strand_id
1 'polypeptide(L)'
;MRASLGFVSLLAALLVGACYNDEGDYIVARAKYQCIRISECDGTTFANFYDGNMDKCRADFEDFFTKADDLADVLFDYDPDEAKECIKAARKNKTTCGAGADDEISDACDRVFH
;
A
#
# COMPACT_ATOMS: atom_id res chain seq x y z
N MET A 1 14.41 -34.81 36.59
CA MET A 1 14.87 -33.42 36.36
C MET A 1 14.85 -33.14 34.86
N ARG A 2 14.25 -32.03 34.46
CA ARG A 2 14.33 -31.34 33.15
C ARG A 2 13.87 -32.07 31.89
N ALA A 3 12.75 -31.59 31.35
CA ALA A 3 12.63 -31.22 29.94
C ALA A 3 11.52 -30.17 29.81
N SER A 4 11.88 -28.91 30.06
CA SER A 4 11.08 -27.73 29.75
C SER A 4 11.68 -27.11 28.49
N LEU A 5 11.08 -27.39 27.34
CA LEU A 5 11.29 -26.71 26.06
C LEU A 5 9.89 -26.70 25.45
N GLY A 6 9.19 -25.59 25.29
CA GLY A 6 9.65 -24.23 25.04
C GLY A 6 8.61 -23.71 24.06
N PHE A 7 7.65 -22.96 24.60
CA PHE A 7 6.68 -22.19 23.84
C PHE A 7 7.41 -21.36 22.77
N VAL A 8 7.29 -21.75 21.50
CA VAL A 8 7.65 -20.88 20.37
C VAL A 8 6.38 -20.70 19.55
N SER A 9 5.60 -19.72 20.01
CA SER A 9 4.77 -18.80 19.23
C SER A 9 4.37 -19.25 17.82
N LEU A 10 3.38 -20.13 17.74
CA LEU A 10 2.52 -20.29 16.55
C LEU A 10 1.48 -19.15 16.48
N LEU A 11 1.94 -17.90 16.59
CA LEU A 11 1.09 -16.71 16.77
C LEU A 11 1.36 -15.64 15.70
N ALA A 12 1.65 -16.06 14.46
CA ALA A 12 1.84 -15.17 13.32
C ALA A 12 1.16 -15.67 12.03
N ALA A 13 0.05 -16.41 12.15
CA ALA A 13 -0.78 -16.84 11.02
C ALA A 13 -2.19 -16.22 11.02
N LEU A 14 -2.47 -15.27 11.91
CA LEU A 14 -3.66 -14.43 11.84
C LEU A 14 -3.27 -13.07 11.25
N LEU A 15 -4.08 -12.57 10.29
CA LEU A 15 -4.06 -11.23 9.66
C LEU A 15 -3.50 -11.12 8.23
N VAL A 16 -3.64 -12.14 7.36
CA VAL A 16 -3.54 -11.94 5.89
C VAL A 16 -4.93 -11.82 5.23
N GLY A 17 -5.95 -11.52 6.03
CA GLY A 17 -7.28 -11.14 5.57
C GLY A 17 -7.60 -9.71 5.97
N ALA A 18 -6.65 -8.78 5.81
CA ALA A 18 -7.00 -7.36 5.77
C ALA A 18 -7.78 -7.16 4.48
N CYS A 19 -9.09 -7.36 4.57
CA CYS A 19 -9.99 -7.11 3.47
C CYS A 19 -10.02 -5.59 3.31
N TYR A 20 -9.48 -5.06 2.22
CA TYR A 20 -9.66 -3.66 1.79
C TYR A 20 -11.12 -3.44 1.34
N ASN A 21 -12.07 -3.89 2.16
CA ASN A 21 -13.51 -3.73 1.93
C ASN A 21 -13.97 -2.30 2.24
N ASP A 22 -13.14 -1.57 2.98
CA ASP A 22 -13.27 -0.15 3.24
C ASP A 22 -12.21 0.60 2.43
N GLU A 23 -12.63 1.73 1.88
CA GLU A 23 -11.79 2.58 1.06
C GLU A 23 -10.68 3.27 1.87
N GLY A 24 -10.96 3.71 3.09
CA GLY A 24 -9.94 4.30 3.96
C GLY A 24 -8.81 3.32 4.25
N ASP A 25 -9.14 2.05 4.48
CA ASP A 25 -8.15 0.97 4.64
C ASP A 25 -7.32 0.76 3.35
N TYR A 26 -7.95 0.88 2.17
CA TYR A 26 -7.24 0.85 0.88
C TYR A 26 -6.26 2.03 0.75
N ILE A 27 -6.71 3.26 1.02
CA ILE A 27 -5.90 4.48 0.92
C ILE A 27 -4.65 4.37 1.81
N VAL A 28 -4.82 3.97 3.07
CA VAL A 28 -3.71 3.80 4.02
C VAL A 28 -2.71 2.76 3.53
N ALA A 29 -3.20 1.63 3.00
CA ALA A 29 -2.34 0.58 2.47
C ALA A 29 -1.62 1.02 1.19
N ARG A 30 -2.32 1.72 0.29
CA ARG A 30 -1.79 2.27 -0.96
C ARG A 30 -0.66 3.25 -0.68
N ALA A 31 -0.89 4.22 0.19
CA ALA A 31 0.09 5.23 0.61
C ALA A 31 1.34 4.59 1.21
N LYS A 32 1.17 3.58 2.07
CA LYS A 32 2.30 2.83 2.64
C LYS A 32 3.19 2.22 1.55
N TYR A 33 2.62 1.50 0.59
CA TYR A 33 3.42 0.84 -0.45
C TYR A 33 4.03 1.82 -1.44
N GLN A 34 3.34 2.93 -1.72
CA GLN A 34 3.88 4.01 -2.54
C GLN A 34 5.11 4.65 -1.88
N CYS A 35 5.07 4.91 -0.58
CA CYS A 35 6.20 5.48 0.13
C CYS A 35 7.41 4.55 0.22
N ILE A 36 7.17 3.25 0.44
CA ILE A 36 8.25 2.25 0.37
C ILE A 36 8.88 2.27 -1.02
N ARG A 37 8.06 2.35 -2.07
CA ARG A 37 8.57 2.42 -3.45
C ARG A 37 9.39 3.67 -3.69
N ILE A 38 8.93 4.84 -3.27
CA ILE A 38 9.68 6.09 -3.45
C ILE A 38 10.99 6.04 -2.66
N SER A 39 11.00 5.53 -1.43
CA SER A 39 12.25 5.42 -0.67
C SER A 39 13.29 4.51 -1.33
N GLU A 40 12.85 3.45 -2.02
CA GLU A 40 13.73 2.47 -2.65
C GLU A 40 14.13 2.86 -4.09
N CYS A 41 13.17 3.39 -4.86
CA CYS A 41 13.32 3.63 -6.30
C CYS A 41 13.60 5.08 -6.66
N ASP A 42 13.29 6.02 -5.77
CA ASP A 42 13.56 7.44 -5.96
C ASP A 42 13.99 8.10 -4.63
N GLY A 43 15.11 7.62 -4.10
CA GLY A 43 15.66 8.11 -2.83
C GLY A 43 15.97 9.62 -2.84
N THR A 44 16.15 10.23 -4.01
CA THR A 44 16.35 11.68 -4.15
C THR A 44 15.04 12.43 -3.89
N THR A 45 13.95 12.00 -4.51
CA THR A 45 12.60 12.52 -4.20
C THR A 45 12.26 12.27 -2.73
N PHE A 46 12.56 11.06 -2.22
CA PHE A 46 12.30 10.73 -0.83
C PHE A 46 13.01 11.67 0.16
N ALA A 47 14.30 11.94 -0.09
CA ALA A 47 15.09 12.84 0.73
C ALA A 47 14.64 14.30 0.59
N ASN A 48 14.35 14.77 -0.62
CA ASN A 48 14.09 16.19 -0.87
C ASN A 48 12.68 16.64 -0.49
N PHE A 49 11.67 15.81 -0.73
CA PHE A 49 10.28 16.18 -0.48
C PHE A 49 9.81 15.72 0.90
N TYR A 50 10.28 14.55 1.33
CA TYR A 50 9.82 13.95 2.58
C TYR A 50 10.88 13.97 3.68
N ASP A 51 12.05 14.59 3.48
CA ASP A 51 13.15 14.63 4.46
C ASP A 51 13.62 13.23 4.90
N GLY A 52 13.44 12.23 4.03
CA GLY A 52 13.68 10.82 4.37
C GLY A 52 12.69 10.25 5.40
N ASN A 53 11.57 10.94 5.66
CA ASN A 53 10.59 10.59 6.68
C ASN A 53 9.40 9.84 6.06
N MET A 54 9.27 8.56 6.45
CA MET A 54 8.19 7.69 5.99
C MET A 54 6.80 8.16 6.44
N ASP A 55 6.67 8.72 7.63
CA ASP A 55 5.38 9.17 8.15
C ASP A 55 4.90 10.42 7.41
N LYS A 56 5.82 11.34 7.09
CA LYS A 56 5.55 12.51 6.26
C LYS A 56 5.11 12.07 4.85
N CYS A 57 5.87 11.18 4.22
CA CYS A 57 5.50 10.63 2.92
C CYS A 57 4.10 10.00 2.96
N ARG A 58 3.83 9.16 3.97
CA ARG A 58 2.55 8.47 4.07
C ARG A 58 1.40 9.45 4.25
N ALA A 59 1.53 10.43 5.13
CA ALA A 59 0.51 11.44 5.35
C ALA A 59 0.20 12.21 4.06
N ASP A 60 1.22 12.57 3.28
CA ASP A 60 1.04 13.28 2.01
C ASP A 60 0.30 12.42 0.97
N PHE A 61 0.61 11.12 0.88
CA PHE A 61 -0.12 10.22 -0.03
C PHE A 61 -1.52 9.85 0.46
N GLU A 62 -1.72 9.67 1.76
CA GLU A 62 -3.05 9.46 2.35
C GLU A 62 -3.94 10.68 2.02
N ASP A 63 -3.47 11.91 2.23
CA ASP A 63 -4.18 13.14 1.85
C ASP A 63 -4.42 13.25 0.34
N PHE A 64 -3.44 12.90 -0.50
CA PHE A 64 -3.61 12.91 -1.95
C PHE A 64 -4.69 11.93 -2.41
N PHE A 65 -4.66 10.69 -1.93
CA PHE A 65 -5.63 9.67 -2.32
C PHE A 65 -7.02 9.97 -1.77
N THR A 66 -7.16 10.47 -0.54
CA THR A 66 -8.46 10.91 -0.02
C THR A 66 -9.06 12.05 -0.85
N LYS A 67 -8.25 12.99 -1.35
CA LYS A 67 -8.76 14.06 -2.24
C LYS A 67 -9.12 13.55 -3.64
N ALA A 68 -8.37 12.57 -4.14
CA ALA A 68 -8.68 11.92 -5.41
C ALA A 68 -9.97 11.11 -5.29
N ASP A 69 -10.16 10.44 -4.16
CA ASP A 69 -11.37 9.74 -3.75
C ASP A 69 -12.55 10.72 -3.64
N ASP A 70 -12.46 11.82 -2.87
CA ASP A 70 -13.54 12.83 -2.78
C ASP A 70 -14.08 13.29 -4.16
N LEU A 71 -13.24 13.22 -5.20
CA LEU A 71 -13.61 13.48 -6.59
C LEU A 71 -14.14 12.24 -7.31
N ALA A 72 -13.57 11.06 -7.05
CA ALA A 72 -13.98 9.78 -7.61
C ALA A 72 -15.33 9.31 -7.05
N ASP A 73 -15.60 9.45 -5.76
CA ASP A 73 -16.85 9.07 -5.08
C ASP A 73 -18.10 9.78 -5.67
N VAL A 74 -17.88 10.93 -6.32
CA VAL A 74 -18.94 11.67 -7.04
C VAL A 74 -19.19 11.10 -8.44
N LEU A 75 -18.24 10.36 -9.01
CA LEU A 75 -18.16 9.99 -10.42
C LEU A 75 -18.09 8.48 -10.68
N PHE A 76 -17.65 7.67 -9.71
CA PHE A 76 -17.26 6.27 -9.84
C PHE A 76 -17.53 5.52 -8.54
N ASP A 77 -17.74 4.20 -8.66
CA ASP A 77 -17.93 3.33 -7.51
C ASP A 77 -16.59 2.69 -7.09
N TYR A 78 -16.33 2.62 -5.79
CA TYR A 78 -15.19 1.88 -5.23
C TYR A 78 -15.42 0.36 -5.30
N ASP A 79 -14.48 -0.37 -5.93
CA ASP A 79 -14.47 -1.84 -5.98
C ASP A 79 -13.44 -2.45 -5.01
N PRO A 80 -13.87 -3.09 -3.91
CA PRO A 80 -12.98 -3.67 -2.92
C PRO A 80 -12.19 -4.89 -3.40
N ASP A 81 -12.64 -5.59 -4.44
CA ASP A 81 -11.91 -6.71 -5.01
C ASP A 81 -10.79 -6.23 -5.93
N GLU A 82 -11.02 -5.18 -6.72
CA GLU A 82 -9.96 -4.52 -7.48
C GLU A 82 -8.96 -3.82 -6.55
N ALA A 83 -9.42 -3.23 -5.44
CA ALA A 83 -8.54 -2.68 -4.41
C ALA A 83 -7.58 -3.73 -3.84
N LYS A 84 -8.05 -4.97 -3.61
CA LYS A 84 -7.18 -6.08 -3.15
C LYS A 84 -6.11 -6.42 -4.17
N GLU A 85 -6.45 -6.50 -5.45
CA GLU A 85 -5.48 -6.80 -6.51
C GLU A 85 -4.49 -5.64 -6.70
N CYS A 86 -4.94 -4.39 -6.60
CA CYS A 86 -4.08 -3.21 -6.57
C CYS A 86 -3.05 -3.27 -5.44
N ILE A 87 -3.49 -3.53 -4.19
CA ILE A 87 -2.57 -3.59 -3.04
C ILE A 87 -1.61 -4.78 -3.16
N LYS A 88 -2.07 -5.92 -3.70
CA LYS A 88 -1.21 -7.08 -3.96
C LYS A 88 -0.12 -6.75 -4.98
N ALA A 89 -0.45 -6.05 -6.07
CA ALA A 89 0.51 -5.58 -7.07
C ALA A 89 1.51 -4.59 -6.44
N ALA A 90 1.03 -3.57 -5.73
CA ALA A 90 1.87 -2.60 -5.03
C ALA A 90 2.80 -3.27 -4.01
N ARG A 91 2.29 -4.20 -3.21
CA ARG A 91 3.09 -4.96 -2.23
C ARG A 91 4.17 -5.81 -2.88
N LYS A 92 3.85 -6.47 -4.01
CA LYS A 92 4.78 -7.29 -4.80
C LYS A 92 5.91 -6.43 -5.36
N ASN A 93 5.57 -5.26 -5.90
CA ASN A 93 6.49 -4.43 -6.67
C ASN A 93 7.10 -3.25 -5.90
N LYS A 94 6.81 -3.06 -4.62
CA LYS A 94 7.31 -1.93 -3.80
C LYS A 94 8.82 -1.73 -3.75
N THR A 95 9.64 -2.68 -4.16
CA THR A 95 11.12 -2.56 -4.21
C THR A 95 11.70 -2.81 -5.61
N THR A 96 10.85 -2.98 -6.63
CA THR A 96 11.25 -3.30 -8.00
C THR A 96 11.17 -2.05 -8.86
N CYS A 97 12.29 -1.43 -9.19
CA CYS A 97 12.28 -0.14 -9.88
C CYS A 97 12.27 -0.30 -11.40
N GLY A 98 11.41 0.46 -12.09
CA GLY A 98 11.34 0.52 -13.55
C GLY A 98 9.94 0.29 -14.13
N ALA A 99 9.80 0.64 -15.41
CA ALA A 99 8.52 0.76 -16.11
C ALA A 99 7.63 -0.49 -16.00
N GLY A 100 8.16 -1.70 -16.17
CA GLY A 100 7.31 -2.90 -16.08
C GLY A 100 6.67 -3.12 -14.71
N ALA A 101 7.33 -2.69 -13.62
CA ALA A 101 6.74 -2.73 -12.29
C ALA A 101 5.75 -1.58 -12.06
N ASP A 102 5.99 -0.42 -12.67
CA ASP A 102 5.06 0.71 -12.65
C ASP A 102 3.78 0.40 -13.42
N ASP A 103 3.89 -0.20 -14.60
CA ASP A 103 2.76 -0.64 -15.45
C ASP A 103 1.91 -1.68 -14.70
N GLU A 104 2.52 -2.72 -14.11
CA GLU A 104 1.78 -3.71 -13.30
C GLU A 104 1.02 -3.07 -12.13
N ILE A 105 1.58 -2.04 -11.50
CA ILE A 105 0.91 -1.33 -10.40
C ILE A 105 -0.21 -0.45 -10.96
N SER A 106 0.03 0.30 -12.03
CA SER A 106 -0.98 1.20 -12.63
C SER A 106 -2.19 0.39 -13.10
N ASP A 107 -1.96 -0.64 -13.92
CA ASP A 107 -3.01 -1.48 -14.49
C ASP A 107 -3.93 -2.05 -13.42
N ALA A 108 -3.37 -2.51 -12.30
CA ALA A 108 -4.13 -3.08 -11.19
C ALA A 108 -4.94 -2.04 -10.41
N CYS A 109 -4.49 -0.78 -10.39
CA CYS A 109 -5.05 0.25 -9.52
C CYS A 109 -5.98 1.22 -10.23
N ASP A 110 -5.84 1.35 -11.55
CA ASP A 110 -6.75 2.12 -12.40
C ASP A 110 -8.17 1.51 -12.47
N ARG A 111 -8.34 0.26 -12.01
CA ARG A 111 -9.63 -0.44 -11.96
C ARG A 111 -10.37 -0.27 -10.63
N VAL A 112 -9.76 0.33 -9.62
CA VAL A 112 -10.33 0.41 -8.27
C VAL A 112 -11.58 1.30 -8.24
N PHE A 113 -11.63 2.33 -9.10
CA PHE A 113 -12.77 3.22 -9.25
C PHE A 113 -13.27 3.13 -10.69
N HIS A 114 -14.53 2.76 -10.89
CA HIS A 114 -15.12 2.62 -12.24
C HIS A 114 -16.63 2.83 -12.28
#